data_AF-A0A9W6EH09-F1
#
_entry.id   AF-A0A9W6EH09-F1
#
_cell.length_a   1.000
_cell.length_b   1.000
_cell.length_c   1.000
_cell.angle_alpha   90.00
_cell.angle_beta   90.00
_cell.angle_gamma   90.00
#
_symmetry.space_group_name_H-M   'P 1'
#
loop_
_entity.id
_entity.type
_entity.pdbx_description
1 polymer ?
#
loop_
_entity_poly.entity_id
_entity_poly.type
_entity_poly.pdbx_seq_one_letter_code
_entity_poly.pdbx_strand_id
1 'polypeptide(L)' 'ALAQVHVNIFDLIDSRRTGATVQRFPNQAALKKYTRETQKIFPKQAAKADGFLKELLRKIF' A
#
# COMPACT_ATOMS: atom_id res chain seq x y z
N ALA A 1 -4.53 -9.86 11.30
CA ALA A 1 -3.38 -10.06 10.39
C ALA A 1 -3.30 -8.91 9.38
N LEU A 2 -2.11 -8.53 8.92
CA LEU A 2 -1.87 -7.40 7.98
C LEU A 2 -2.67 -7.49 6.66
N ALA A 3 -3.15 -8.69 6.31
CA ALA A 3 -4.07 -8.91 5.19
C ALA A 3 -5.35 -8.05 5.24
N GLN A 4 -5.81 -7.65 6.42
CA GLN A 4 -7.01 -6.81 6.59
C GLN A 4 -6.72 -5.31 6.54
N VAL A 5 -5.45 -4.91 6.50
CA VAL A 5 -5.04 -3.51 6.37
C VAL A 5 -5.00 -3.16 4.89
N HIS A 6 -5.68 -2.08 4.52
CA HIS A 6 -5.67 -1.53 3.17
C HIS A 6 -4.98 -0.17 3.20
N VAL A 7 -3.71 -0.12 2.81
CA VAL A 7 -2.92 1.10 2.70
C VAL A 7 -2.14 1.04 1.38
N ASN A 8 -1.83 2.20 0.80
CA ASN A 8 -0.89 2.24 -0.31
C ASN A 8 0.55 2.19 0.24
N ILE A 9 1.42 1.41 -0.39
CA ILE A 9 2.79 1.19 0.10
C ILE A 9 3.65 2.46 -0.02
N PHE A 10 3.49 3.27 -1.08
CA PHE A 10 4.21 4.55 -1.18
C PHE A 10 3.81 5.49 -0.04
N ASP A 11 2.51 5.65 0.19
CA ASP A 11 2.00 6.51 1.26
C ASP A 11 2.48 6.05 2.63
N LEU A 12 2.56 4.73 2.86
CA LEU A 12 3.08 4.19 4.11
C LEU A 12 4.58 4.50 4.31
N ILE A 13 5.39 4.43 3.24
CA ILE A 13 6.81 4.75 3.31
C ILE A 13 6.98 6.26 3.58
N ASP A 14 6.24 7.11 2.87
CA ASP A 14 6.27 8.56 3.07
C ASP A 14 5.78 8.97 4.45
N SER A 15 4.73 8.32 4.96
CA SER A 15 4.21 8.57 6.31
C SER A 15 5.26 8.23 7.37
N ARG A 16 6.01 7.14 7.20
CA ARG A 16 7.12 6.78 8.10
C ARG A 16 8.26 7.79 8.05
N ARG A 17 8.57 8.35 6.88
CA ARG A 17 9.64 9.36 6.71
C ARG A 17 9.26 10.70 7.31
N THR A 18 8.00 11.10 7.19
CA THR A 18 7.51 12.44 7.56
C THR A 18 6.83 12.49 8.93
N GLY A 19 6.47 11.34 9.50
CA GLY A 19 5.63 11.25 10.71
C GLY A 19 4.15 11.52 10.47
N ALA A 20 3.73 11.75 9.22
CA ALA A 20 2.33 11.96 8.88
C ALA A 20 1.49 10.69 9.09
N THR A 21 0.18 10.86 9.28
CA THR A 21 -0.75 9.73 9.34
C THR A 21 -0.98 9.14 7.94
N VAL A 22 -0.80 7.84 7.78
CA VAL A 22 -1.12 7.14 6.52
C VAL A 22 -2.63 6.99 6.34
N GLN A 23 -3.12 7.23 5.12
CA GLN A 23 -4.50 6.97 4.76
C GLN A 23 -4.79 5.45 4.79
N ARG A 24 -5.76 5.04 5.60
CA ARG A 24 -6.30 3.68 5.60
C ARG A 24 -7.59 3.64 4.78
N PHE A 25 -7.69 2.64 3.91
CA PHE A 25 -8.88 2.41 3.11
C PHE A 25 -9.79 1.38 3.79
N PRO A 26 -11.12 1.52 3.64
CA PRO A 26 -12.07 0.61 4.27
C PRO A 26 -12.02 -0.80 3.66
N ASN A 27 -11.63 -0.92 2.39
CA ASN A 27 -11.58 -2.20 1.67
C ASN A 27 -10.59 -2.14 0.50
N GLN A 28 -10.34 -3.31 -0.10
CA GLN A 28 -9.44 -3.44 -1.25
C GLN A 28 -9.94 -2.64 -2.47
N ALA A 29 -11.25 -2.54 -2.71
CA ALA A 29 -11.78 -1.81 -3.87
C ALA A 29 -11.46 -0.30 -3.79
N ALA A 30 -11.62 0.30 -2.61
CA ALA A 30 -11.25 1.69 -2.36
C ALA A 30 -9.74 1.92 -2.54
N LEU A 31 -8.91 1.02 -2.01
CA LEU A 31 -7.45 1.07 -2.23
C LEU A 31 -7.08 0.95 -3.71
N LYS A 32 -7.72 0.04 -4.47
CA LYS A 32 -7.48 -0.11 -5.92
C LYS A 32 -7.86 1.15 -6.67
N LYS A 33 -9.02 1.74 -6.38
CA LYS A 33 -9.49 2.98 -7.00
C LYS A 33 -8.44 4.09 -6.80
N TYR A 34 -8.07 4.36 -5.55
CA TYR A 34 -7.05 5.34 -5.21
C TYR A 34 -5.71 5.07 -5.91
N THR A 35 -5.24 3.83 -5.88
CA THR A 35 -3.94 3.45 -6.47
C THR A 35 -3.93 3.63 -7.99
N ARG A 36 -5.05 3.35 -8.66
CA ARG A 36 -5.21 3.55 -10.11
C ARG A 36 -5.32 5.03 -10.46
N GLU A 37 -6.04 5.82 -9.68
CA GLU A 37 -6.20 7.27 -9.92
C GLU A 37 -4.88 8.02 -9.71
N THR A 38 -4.10 7.63 -8.71
CA THR A 38 -2.82 8.29 -8.36
C THR A 38 -1.60 7.69 -9.03
N GLN A 39 -1.73 6.53 -9.68
CA GLN A 39 -0.63 5.75 -10.26
C GLN A 39 0.48 5.35 -9.27
N LYS A 40 0.21 5.39 -7.96
CA LYS A 40 1.15 5.00 -6.89
C LYS A 40 1.29 3.47 -6.79
N ILE A 41 1.86 2.85 -7.81
CA ILE A 41 1.99 1.39 -7.92
C ILE A 41 3.38 0.94 -7.48
N PHE A 42 3.48 0.31 -6.31
CA PHE A 42 4.76 -0.13 -5.78
C PHE A 42 5.31 -1.36 -6.53
N PRO A 43 6.61 -1.41 -6.87
CA PRO A 43 7.19 -2.55 -7.59
C PRO A 43 7.07 -3.88 -6.83
N LYS A 44 6.43 -4.87 -7.46
CA LYS A 44 6.18 -6.20 -6.85
C LYS A 44 7.46 -6.90 -6.40
N GLN A 45 8.53 -6.83 -7.20
CA GLN A 45 9.80 -7.50 -6.87
C GLN A 45 10.45 -6.86 -5.64
N ALA A 46 10.49 -5.52 -5.56
CA ALA A 46 10.99 -4.81 -4.40
C ALA A 46 10.20 -5.14 -3.13
N ALA A 47 8.87 -5.20 -3.22
CA ALA A 47 8.04 -5.57 -2.07
C ALA A 47 8.26 -7.01 -1.62
N LYS A 48 8.61 -7.94 -2.53
CA LYS A 48 8.90 -9.33 -2.15
C LYS A 48 10.26 -9.53 -1.49
N ALA A 49 11.21 -8.64 -1.77
CA ALA A 49 12.51 -8.65 -1.09
C ALA A 49 12.38 -8.22 0.38
N ASP A 50 11.33 -7.46 0.71
CA ASP A 50 11.00 -7.04 2.08
C ASP A 50 9.84 -7.89 2.65
N GLY A 51 10.11 -8.65 3.72
CA GLY A 51 9.11 -9.54 4.32
C GLY A 51 7.83 -8.83 4.81
N PHE A 52 7.93 -7.57 5.22
CA PHE A 52 6.80 -6.79 5.72
C PHE A 52 5.97 -6.18 4.57
N LEU A 53 6.63 -5.59 3.57
CA LEU A 53 5.93 -5.00 2.42
C LEU A 53 5.25 -6.06 1.56
N LYS A 54 5.80 -7.28 1.50
CA LYS A 54 5.19 -8.42 0.83
C LYS A 54 3.76 -8.69 1.32
N GLU A 55 3.53 -8.59 2.63
CA GLU A 55 2.21 -8.84 3.24
C GLU A 55 1.17 -7.75 2.93
N LEU A 56 1.65 -6.56 2.50
CA LEU A 56 0.81 -5.44 2.09
C LEU A 56 0.49 -5.44 0.60
N LEU A 57 1.08 -6.33 -0.21
CA LEU A 57 0.79 -6.41 -1.63
C LEU A 57 -0.68 -6.73 -1.90
N ARG A 58 -1.27 -6.03 -2.89
CA ARG A 58 -2.63 -6.27 -3.38
C ARG A 58 -2.64 -6.29 -4.90
N LYS A 59 -3.49 -7.13 -5.49
CA LYS A 59 -3.74 -7.12 -6.94
C LYS A 59 -4.49 -5.83 -7.32
N ILE A 60 -3.85 -4.93 -8.07
CA ILE A 60 -4.43 -3.63 -8.44
C ILE A 60 -5.21 -3.70 -9.76
N PHE A 61 -4.72 -4.47 -10.73
CA PHE A 61 -5.33 -4.74 -12.02
C PHE A 61 -5.78 -6.20 -12.08
#